data_AF-A0A350ZZB4-F1
#
_entry.id   AF-A0A350ZZB4-F1
#
_cell.length_a   1.000
_cell.length_b   1.000
_cell.length_c   1.000
_cell.angle_alpha   90.00
_cell.angle_beta   90.00
_cell.angle_gamma   90.00
#
_symmetry.space_group_name_H-M   'P 1'
#
loop_
_entity.id
_entity.type
_entity.pdbx_description
1 polymer ?
#
loop_
_entity_poly.entity_id
_entity_poly.type
_entity_poly.pdbx_seq_one_letter_code
_entity_poly.pdbx_strand_id
1 'polypeptide(L)'
;GIGPGAHGKLSSHEGIRREMRHKHPGRYLEGAARNDFIQEAREVSVAELPFEFMMNALRLTEGVPAKLFAARTGVPIETITDELAQARERGLLEMAEG
;
A
#
# COMPACT_ATOMS: atom_id res chain seq x y z
N GLY A 1 10.50 7.12 1.12
CA GLY A 1 10.54 8.59 1.06
C GLY A 1 11.92 9.08 1.47
N ILE A 2 12.12 10.39 1.45
CA ILE A 2 13.38 11.03 1.83
C ILE A 2 13.15 11.84 3.11
N GLY A 3 14.12 11.82 4.02
CA GLY A 3 14.06 12.53 5.30
C GLY A 3 13.66 11.64 6.49
N PRO A 4 13.80 12.17 7.72
CA PRO A 4 13.49 11.43 8.94
C PRO A 4 12.04 10.96 8.97
N GLY A 5 11.83 9.68 9.30
CA GLY A 5 10.50 9.05 9.41
C GLY A 5 9.77 8.80 8.09
N ALA A 6 10.40 9.07 6.94
CA ALA A 6 9.75 8.92 5.65
C ALA A 6 9.44 7.44 5.33
N HIS A 7 8.20 7.15 4.92
CA HIS A 7 7.79 5.83 4.43
C HIS A 7 8.09 5.68 2.93
N GLY A 8 8.47 4.46 2.52
CA GLY A 8 8.73 4.07 1.14
C GLY A 8 8.00 2.78 0.78
N LYS A 9 7.68 2.64 -0.51
CA LYS A 9 7.20 1.40 -1.11
C LYS A 9 8.06 1.12 -2.33
N LEU A 10 8.72 -0.04 -2.34
CA LEU A 10 9.44 -0.56 -3.48
C LEU A 10 8.60 -1.70 -4.05
N SER A 11 8.31 -1.66 -5.34
CA SER A 11 7.51 -2.68 -6.03
C SER A 11 8.29 -3.17 -7.24
N SER A 12 8.48 -4.48 -7.33
CA SER A 12 9.18 -5.15 -8.43
C SER A 12 8.43 -6.44 -8.81
N HIS A 13 8.97 -7.21 -9.76
CA HIS A 13 8.46 -8.54 -10.08
C HIS A 13 8.67 -9.56 -8.94
N GLU A 14 9.54 -9.26 -7.97
CA GLU A 14 9.84 -10.14 -6.83
C GLU A 14 8.87 -9.92 -5.65
N GLY A 15 8.15 -8.80 -5.64
CA GLY A 15 7.21 -8.47 -4.59
C GLY A 15 7.18 -6.99 -4.25
N ILE A 16 6.63 -6.68 -3.07
CA ILE A 16 6.53 -5.33 -2.55
C ILE A 16 7.21 -5.27 -1.19
N ARG A 17 8.14 -4.32 -1.03
CA ARG A 17 8.81 -4.04 0.23
C ARG A 17 8.42 -2.65 0.75
N ARG A 18 8.02 -2.59 2.02
CA ARG A 18 7.79 -1.34 2.75
C ARG A 18 9.03 -0.99 3.55
N GLU A 19 9.48 0.25 3.43
CA GLU A 19 10.61 0.77 4.18
C GLU A 19 10.20 2.01 4.96
N MET A 20 10.85 2.22 6.10
CA MET A 20 10.75 3.45 6.88
C MET A 20 12.15 3.96 7.20
N ARG A 21 12.37 5.25 6.95
CA ARG A 21 13.61 5.91 7.34
C ARG A 21 13.65 6.16 8.85
N HIS A 22 14.86 6.24 9.43
CA HIS A 22 15.02 6.60 10.85
C HIS A 22 14.14 7.78 11.25
N LYS A 23 13.25 7.57 12.23
CA LYS A 23 12.29 8.60 12.68
C LYS A 23 12.98 9.79 13.32
N HIS A 24 14.01 9.51 14.13
CA HIS A 24 14.77 10.54 14.82
C HIS A 24 15.76 11.22 13.86
N PRO A 25 15.70 12.55 13.70
CA PRO A 25 16.58 13.27 12.79
C PRO A 25 18.08 13.04 13.04
N GLY A 26 18.50 12.95 14.31
CA GLY A 26 19.89 12.64 14.65
C GLY A 26 20.35 11.29 14.10
N ARG A 27 19.55 10.23 14.30
CA ARG A 27 19.82 8.88 13.76
C ARG A 27 19.82 8.88 12.23
N TYR A 28 18.93 9.63 11.60
CA TYR A 28 18.89 9.77 10.15
C TYR A 28 20.18 10.42 9.59
N LEU A 29 20.66 11.48 10.25
CA LEU A 29 21.89 12.18 9.85
C LEU A 29 23.16 11.32 10.12
N GLU A 30 23.22 10.62 11.24
CA GLU A 30 24.28 9.63 11.50
C GLU A 30 24.29 8.52 10.45
N GLY A 31 23.10 8.07 10.06
CA GLY A 31 22.88 7.09 9.01
C GLY A 31 23.41 7.56 7.65
N ALA A 32 23.34 8.86 7.36
CA ALA A 32 23.81 9.43 6.09
C ALA A 32 25.31 9.18 5.85
N ALA A 33 26.13 9.25 6.89
CA ALA A 33 27.56 8.98 6.78
C ALA A 33 27.88 7.50 6.49
N ARG A 34 26.95 6.58 6.77
CA ARG A 34 27.10 5.12 6.61
C ARG A 34 26.21 4.52 5.52
N ASN A 35 25.45 5.34 4.80
CA ASN A 35 24.39 4.92 3.89
C ASN A 35 23.34 3.99 4.57
N ASP A 36 23.10 4.21 5.86
CA ASP A 36 22.22 3.42 6.73
C ASP A 36 21.01 4.26 7.12
N PHE A 37 20.06 4.39 6.19
CA PHE A 37 18.87 5.23 6.39
C PHE A 37 17.64 4.45 6.85
N ILE A 38 17.65 3.13 6.74
CA ILE A 38 16.48 2.26 6.94
C ILE A 38 16.40 1.87 8.41
N GLN A 39 15.35 2.30 9.08
CA GLN A 39 15.05 1.81 10.42
C GLN A 39 14.29 0.48 10.39
N GLU A 40 13.31 0.38 9.49
CA GLU A 40 12.45 -0.78 9.35
C GLU A 40 12.27 -1.08 7.86
N ALA A 41 12.38 -2.37 7.52
CA ALA A 41 12.02 -2.90 6.22
C ALA A 41 11.25 -4.20 6.42
N ARG A 42 10.18 -4.37 5.65
CA ARG A 42 9.41 -5.62 5.63
C ARG A 42 8.87 -5.90 4.24
N GLU A 43 8.80 -7.18 3.93
CA GLU A 43 8.03 -7.64 2.78
C GLU A 43 6.54 -7.51 3.07
N VAL A 44 5.79 -7.25 2.01
CA VAL A 44 4.33 -7.25 2.01
C VAL A 44 3.89 -8.62 1.52
N SER A 45 3.16 -9.34 2.37
CA SER A 45 2.62 -10.65 2.02
C SER A 45 1.49 -10.54 0.99
N VAL A 46 1.20 -11.65 0.30
CA VAL A 46 0.08 -11.72 -0.66
C VAL A 46 -1.25 -11.33 0.01
N ALA A 47 -1.44 -11.73 1.27
CA ALA A 47 -2.64 -11.39 2.04
C ALA A 47 -2.80 -9.88 2.33
N GLU A 48 -1.71 -9.10 2.27
CA GLU A 48 -1.75 -7.65 2.47
C GLU A 48 -1.95 -6.86 1.17
N LEU A 49 -1.80 -7.50 0.00
CA LEU A 49 -1.92 -6.83 -1.30
C LEU A 49 -3.31 -6.21 -1.54
N PRO A 50 -4.44 -6.86 -1.14
CA PRO A 50 -5.75 -6.22 -1.21
C PRO A 50 -5.80 -4.91 -0.43
N PHE A 51 -5.31 -4.91 0.81
CA PHE A 51 -5.27 -3.71 1.64
C PHE A 51 -4.41 -2.60 1.01
N GLU A 52 -3.22 -2.95 0.52
CA GLU A 52 -2.32 -2.04 -0.19
C GLU A 52 -2.98 -1.40 -1.42
N PHE A 53 -3.75 -2.17 -2.19
CA PHE A 53 -4.50 -1.65 -3.33
C PHE A 53 -5.60 -0.70 -2.87
N MET A 54 -6.45 -1.15 -1.94
CA MET A 54 -7.62 -0.39 -1.48
C MET A 54 -7.23 0.94 -0.83
N MET A 55 -6.11 0.99 -0.09
CA MET A 55 -5.58 2.23 0.47
C MET A 55 -5.28 3.30 -0.59
N ASN A 56 -4.97 2.91 -1.83
CA ASN A 56 -4.75 3.84 -2.92
C ASN A 56 -6.04 4.10 -3.72
N ALA A 57 -6.80 3.04 -4.04
CA ALA A 57 -8.02 3.13 -4.81
C ALA A 57 -9.08 4.02 -4.14
N LEU A 58 -9.30 3.86 -2.84
CA LEU A 58 -10.33 4.59 -2.09
C LEU A 58 -9.98 6.07 -1.85
N ARG A 59 -8.80 6.54 -2.27
CA ARG A 59 -8.47 7.98 -2.27
C ARG A 59 -9.00 8.70 -3.50
N LEU A 60 -9.33 7.96 -4.56
CA LEU A 60 -9.84 8.53 -5.81
C LEU A 60 -11.36 8.65 -5.71
N THR A 61 -11.86 9.88 -5.84
CA THR A 61 -13.30 10.16 -5.78
C THR A 61 -14.07 9.56 -6.95
N GLU A 62 -13.42 9.40 -8.10
CA GLU A 62 -14.00 8.77 -9.30
C GLU A 62 -13.91 7.23 -9.25
N GLY A 63 -13.32 6.66 -8.19
CA GLY A 63 -13.08 5.23 -8.07
C GLY A 63 -12.04 4.70 -9.04
N VAL A 64 -12.07 3.39 -9.27
CA VAL A 64 -11.17 2.67 -10.18
C VAL A 64 -11.91 1.51 -10.86
N PRO A 65 -11.54 1.13 -12.11
CA PRO A 65 -12.08 -0.08 -12.72
C PRO A 65 -11.76 -1.34 -11.89
N ALA A 66 -12.77 -2.16 -11.60
CA ALA A 66 -12.62 -3.36 -10.77
C ALA A 66 -11.53 -4.33 -11.26
N LYS A 67 -11.35 -4.43 -12.59
CA LYS A 67 -10.30 -5.25 -13.23
C LYS A 67 -8.88 -4.88 -12.79
N LEU A 68 -8.64 -3.64 -12.35
CA LEU A 68 -7.32 -3.22 -11.87
C LEU A 68 -6.95 -3.91 -10.56
N PHE A 69 -7.91 -4.38 -9.77
CA PHE A 69 -7.62 -5.09 -8.52
C PHE A 69 -6.76 -6.33 -8.83
N ALA A 70 -7.31 -7.29 -9.58
CA ALA A 70 -6.60 -8.52 -9.91
C ALA A 70 -5.33 -8.26 -10.72
N ALA A 71 -5.35 -7.28 -11.64
CA ALA A 71 -4.18 -6.92 -12.44
C ALA A 71 -3.02 -6.34 -11.60
N ARG A 72 -3.28 -5.77 -10.42
CA ARG A 72 -2.26 -5.13 -9.57
C ARG A 72 -1.89 -5.94 -8.34
N THR A 73 -2.81 -6.74 -7.81
CA THR A 73 -2.57 -7.59 -6.63
C THR A 73 -2.20 -9.02 -7.00
N GLY A 74 -2.53 -9.47 -8.22
CA GLY A 74 -2.40 -10.87 -8.62
C GLY A 74 -3.38 -11.81 -7.92
N VAL A 75 -4.32 -11.29 -7.13
CA VAL A 75 -5.36 -12.08 -6.44
C VAL A 75 -6.76 -11.72 -6.95
N PRO A 76 -7.71 -12.67 -6.96
CA PRO A 76 -9.08 -12.42 -7.42
C PRO A 76 -9.82 -11.44 -6.51
N ILE A 77 -10.72 -10.62 -7.08
CA ILE A 77 -11.50 -9.61 -6.33
C ILE A 77 -12.47 -10.26 -5.34
N GLU A 78 -12.82 -11.53 -5.60
CA GLU A 78 -13.62 -12.41 -4.76
C GLU A 78 -13.04 -12.51 -3.34
N THR A 79 -11.72 -12.35 -3.20
CA THR A 79 -11.01 -12.37 -1.91
C THR A 79 -11.47 -11.27 -0.94
N ILE A 80 -12.09 -10.20 -1.43
CA ILE A 80 -12.55 -9.05 -0.61
C ILE A 80 -14.05 -8.76 -0.77
N THR A 81 -14.84 -9.71 -1.26
CA THR A 81 -16.26 -9.47 -1.57
C THR A 81 -17.07 -9.11 -0.33
N ASP A 82 -16.77 -9.72 0.81
CA ASP A 82 -17.47 -9.46 2.07
C ASP A 82 -17.20 -8.02 2.57
N GLU A 83 -15.95 -7.56 2.50
CA GLU A 83 -15.57 -6.19 2.85
C GLU A 83 -16.20 -5.16 1.91
N LEU A 84 -16.25 -5.47 0.61
CA LEU A 84 -16.92 -4.61 -0.38
C LEU A 84 -18.42 -4.52 -0.11
N ALA A 85 -19.08 -5.64 0.23
CA ALA A 85 -20.48 -5.66 0.59
C ALA A 85 -20.77 -4.81 1.84
N GLN A 86 -19.97 -4.98 2.91
CA GLN A 86 -20.10 -4.19 4.13
C GLN A 86 -19.87 -2.69 3.89
N ALA A 87 -18.87 -2.33 3.08
CA ALA A 87 -18.61 -0.94 2.75
C ALA A 87 -19.76 -0.32 1.95
N ARG A 88 -20.40 -1.08 1.05
CA ARG A 88 -21.59 -0.65 0.30
C ARG A 88 -22.80 -0.47 1.20
N GLU A 89 -23.06 -1.43 2.10
CA GLU A 89 -24.15 -1.33 3.07
C GLU A 89 -24.01 -0.07 3.95
N ARG A 90 -22.78 0.30 4.29
CA ARG A 90 -22.45 1.52 5.03
C ARG A 90 -22.43 2.80 4.19
N GLY A 91 -22.71 2.71 2.88
CA GLY A 91 -22.66 3.86 1.96
C GLY A 91 -21.27 4.45 1.78
N LEU A 92 -20.20 3.67 2.01
CA LEU A 92 -18.81 4.12 1.87
C LEU A 92 -18.27 3.99 0.45
N LEU A 93 -18.86 3.11 -0.35
CA LEU A 93 -18.53 2.93 -1.76
C LEU A 93 -19.74 2.42 -2.54
N GLU A 94 -19.71 2.63 -3.85
CA GLU A 94 -20.69 2.13 -4.79
C GLU A 94 -20.00 1.47 -5.98
N MET A 95 -20.71 0.57 -6.66
CA MET A 95 -20.28 0.00 -7.92
C MET A 95 -20.95 0.80 -9.02
N ALA A 96 -20.17 1.58 -9.76
CA ALA A 96 -20.64 2.20 -10.99
C ALA A 96 -20.47 1.20 -12.15
N GLU A 97 -21.46 1.13 -13.05
CA GLU A 97 -21.25 0.47 -14.34
C GLU A 97 -20.31 1.34 -15.18
N GLY A 98 -19.12 0.82 -15.48
CA GLY A 98 -18.08 1.46 -16.28
C GLY A 98 -17.18 0.45 -16.96
#